data_AF-A0A1V5IPF0-F1
#
_entry.id   AF-A0A1V5IPF0-F1
#
_cell.length_a   1.000
_cell.length_b   1.000
_cell.length_c   1.000
_cell.angle_alpha   90.00
_cell.angle_beta   90.00
_cell.angle_gamma   90.00
#
_symmetry.space_group_name_H-M   'P 1'
#
loop_
_entity.id
_entity.type
_entity.pdbx_description
1 polymer ?
#
loop_
_entity_poly.entity_id
_entity_poly.type
_entity_poly.pdbx_seq_one_letter_code
_entity_poly.pdbx_strand_id
1 'polypeptide(L)'
;MKVTGAEFHRFYNDPSIWTDGMYHENVVFAVNGVEVDDIPESINDTDIVSFSGGFIANDNGDAIGTFVSLFRKWRKKQMTVMFVVECHIDKEDYIKQCVRDAGGTVKC
;
A
#
# COMPACT_ATOMS: atom_id res chain seq x y z
N MET A 1 -1.63 4.96 11.17
CA MET A 1 -0.57 4.24 10.41
C MET A 1 -0.08 5.17 9.32
N LYS A 2 1.20 5.16 8.94
CA LYS A 2 1.78 6.03 7.89
C LYS A 2 2.66 5.19 6.99
N VAL A 3 2.43 5.23 5.68
CA VAL A 3 3.05 4.37 4.66
C VAL A 3 3.22 5.15 3.36
N THR A 4 4.04 4.64 2.43
CA THR A 4 4.10 5.19 1.06
C THR A 4 2.88 4.78 0.26
N GLY A 5 2.54 5.54 -0.79
CA GLY A 5 1.50 5.18 -1.75
C GLY A 5 1.75 3.81 -2.36
N ALA A 6 3.01 3.49 -2.70
CA ALA A 6 3.39 2.18 -3.21
C ALA A 6 3.04 1.04 -2.24
N GLU A 7 3.32 1.20 -0.94
CA GLU A 7 2.97 0.18 0.06
C GLU A 7 1.47 0.10 0.31
N PHE A 8 0.77 1.24 0.28
CA PHE A 8 -0.68 1.29 0.36
C PHE A 8 -1.33 0.55 -0.81
N HIS A 9 -0.92 0.81 -2.05
CA HIS A 9 -1.41 0.13 -3.25
C HIS A 9 -1.22 -1.37 -3.20
N ARG A 10 -0.06 -1.84 -2.72
CA ARG A 10 0.16 -3.28 -2.54
C ARG A 10 -0.88 -3.89 -1.62
N PHE A 11 -1.16 -3.25 -0.49
CA PHE A 11 -2.14 -3.73 0.47
C PHE A 11 -3.56 -3.66 -0.08
N TYR A 12 -3.92 -2.50 -0.66
CA TYR A 12 -5.28 -2.19 -1.11
C TYR A 12 -5.70 -2.99 -2.34
N ASN A 13 -4.74 -3.51 -3.10
CA ASN A 13 -4.96 -4.38 -4.26
C ASN A 13 -4.54 -5.85 -4.00
N ASP A 14 -4.25 -6.25 -2.75
CA ASP A 14 -3.86 -7.64 -2.45
C ASP A 14 -5.10 -8.55 -2.41
N PRO A 15 -5.28 -9.50 -3.34
CA PRO A 15 -6.45 -10.37 -3.39
C PRO A 15 -6.50 -11.37 -2.22
N SER A 16 -5.40 -11.55 -1.47
CA SER A 16 -5.42 -12.34 -0.23
C SER A 16 -6.05 -11.59 0.95
N ILE A 17 -6.23 -10.28 0.82
CA ILE A 17 -6.91 -9.42 1.79
C ILE A 17 -8.29 -9.01 1.26
N TRP A 18 -8.40 -8.63 -0.01
CA TRP A 18 -9.62 -8.12 -0.62
C TRP A 18 -10.22 -9.17 -1.55
N THR A 19 -11.02 -10.08 -0.97
CA THR A 19 -11.85 -11.01 -1.74
C THR A 19 -13.19 -10.35 -2.10
N ASP A 20 -13.92 -10.95 -3.04
CA ASP A 20 -15.23 -10.46 -3.45
C ASP A 20 -16.15 -10.17 -2.26
N GLY A 21 -16.79 -9.01 -2.28
CA GLY A 21 -17.72 -8.56 -1.24
C GLY A 21 -17.07 -7.91 -0.01
N MET A 22 -15.74 -7.91 0.10
CA MET A 22 -15.06 -7.22 1.20
C MET A 22 -15.06 -5.71 1.00
N TYR A 23 -15.27 -4.98 2.08
CA TYR A 23 -15.22 -3.53 2.11
C TYR A 23 -14.60 -3.02 3.41
N HIS A 24 -14.20 -1.75 3.41
CA HIS A 24 -13.83 -1.04 4.63
C HIS A 24 -14.82 0.09 4.90
N GLU A 25 -14.95 0.44 6.18
CA GLU A 25 -15.86 1.50 6.60
C GLU A 25 -15.28 2.26 7.80
N ASN A 26 -15.63 3.54 7.91
CA ASN A 26 -15.22 4.43 8.99
C ASN A 26 -13.69 4.58 9.14
N VAL A 27 -12.94 4.36 8.06
CA VAL A 27 -11.49 4.58 8.03
C VAL A 27 -11.23 6.05 7.69
N VAL A 28 -10.48 6.73 8.53
CA VAL A 28 -10.02 8.09 8.25
C VAL A 28 -8.73 8.00 7.45
N PHE A 29 -8.73 8.52 6.24
CA PHE A 29 -7.56 8.59 5.36
C PHE A 29 -7.02 10.02 5.29
N ALA A 30 -5.70 10.14 5.17
CA ALA A 30 -5.06 11.39 4.77
C ALA A 30 -3.91 11.13 3.83
N VAL A 31 -3.84 11.90 2.74
CA VAL A 31 -2.78 11.85 1.72
C VAL A 31 -1.93 13.10 1.86
N ASN A 32 -0.63 12.95 2.04
CA ASN A 32 0.32 14.04 2.30
C ASN A 32 -0.11 14.95 3.48
N GLY A 33 -0.79 14.36 4.47
CA GLY A 33 -1.26 15.05 5.67
C GLY A 33 -2.60 15.77 5.52
N VAL A 34 -3.23 15.73 4.34
CA VAL A 34 -4.57 16.28 4.10
C VAL A 34 -5.59 15.15 4.21
N GLU A 35 -6.52 15.27 5.14
CA GLU A 35 -7.63 14.31 5.30
C GLU A 35 -8.52 14.31 4.05
N VAL A 36 -8.95 13.12 3.65
CA VAL A 36 -9.77 12.90 2.45
C VAL A 36 -10.98 12.05 2.83
N ASP A 37 -12.15 12.44 2.31
CA ASP A 37 -13.40 11.71 2.54
C ASP A 37 -13.38 10.34 1.86
N ASP A 38 -12.91 10.30 0.62
CA ASP A 38 -12.69 9.09 -0.17
C ASP A 38 -11.20 8.95 -0.53
N ILE A 39 -10.72 7.71 -0.66
CA ILE A 39 -9.39 7.45 -1.19
C ILE A 39 -9.36 7.98 -2.63
N PRO A 40 -8.43 8.90 -2.98
CA PRO A 40 -8.33 9.42 -4.33
C PRO A 40 -8.10 8.29 -5.35
N GLU A 41 -8.70 8.41 -6.53
CA GLU A 41 -8.50 7.44 -7.63
C GLU A 41 -7.02 7.27 -8.01
N SER A 42 -6.20 8.30 -7.79
CA SER A 42 -4.76 8.24 -7.96
C SER A 42 -4.04 8.73 -6.69
N ILE A 43 -3.26 7.83 -6.10
CA ILE A 43 -2.25 8.13 -5.09
C ILE A 43 -0.91 7.84 -5.75
N ASN A 44 0.03 8.78 -5.73
CA ASN A 44 1.36 8.52 -6.28
C ASN A 44 2.14 7.58 -5.36
N ASP A 45 3.00 6.75 -5.93
CA ASP A 45 3.80 5.79 -5.16
C ASP A 45 4.65 6.44 -4.05
N THR A 46 5.06 7.69 -4.27
CA THR A 46 5.85 8.51 -3.35
C THR A 46 5.02 9.31 -2.35
N ASP A 47 3.71 9.41 -2.53
CA ASP A 47 2.83 10.09 -1.59
C ASP A 47 2.85 9.39 -0.24
N ILE A 48 2.61 10.15 0.83
CA ILE A 48 2.44 9.56 2.14
C ILE A 48 0.96 9.38 2.45
N VAL A 49 0.55 8.12 2.56
CA VAL A 49 -0.80 7.75 2.99
C VAL A 49 -0.77 7.47 4.49
N SER A 50 -1.70 8.09 5.20
CA SER A 50 -1.96 7.75 6.59
C SER A 50 -3.41 7.35 6.78
N PHE A 51 -3.63 6.37 7.66
CA PHE A 51 -4.96 5.86 7.95
C PHE A 51 -5.10 5.43 9.40
N SER A 52 -6.30 5.62 9.94
CA SER A 52 -6.65 5.28 11.31
C SER A 52 -8.14 4.99 11.47
N GLY A 53 -8.51 4.39 12.60
CA GLY A 53 -9.90 3.96 12.82
C GLY A 53 -10.35 2.88 11.83
N GLY A 54 -11.67 2.76 11.73
CA GLY A 54 -12.38 1.90 10.81
C GLY A 54 -12.15 0.40 10.95
N PHE A 55 -12.91 -0.33 10.15
CA PHE A 55 -12.86 -1.79 10.07
C PHE A 55 -12.92 -2.26 8.63
N ILE A 56 -12.59 -3.53 8.44
CA ILE A 56 -12.83 -4.29 7.22
C ILE A 56 -13.91 -5.33 7.54
N ALA A 57 -14.91 -5.46 6.68
CA ALA A 57 -16.00 -6.41 6.81
C ALA A 57 -16.20 -7.23 5.53
N ASN A 58 -16.90 -8.35 5.66
CA ASN A 58 -17.37 -9.16 4.54
C ASN A 58 -18.72 -8.64 4.00
N ASP A 59 -19.23 -9.28 2.95
CA ASP A 59 -20.52 -8.99 2.31
C ASP A 59 -21.74 -9.13 3.24
N ASN A 60 -21.62 -9.93 4.31
CA ASN A 60 -22.65 -10.08 5.34
C ASN A 60 -22.61 -8.97 6.41
N GLY A 61 -21.65 -8.06 6.35
CA GLY A 61 -21.43 -6.99 7.33
C GLY A 61 -20.69 -7.43 8.59
N ASP A 62 -20.14 -8.65 8.62
CA ASP A 62 -19.35 -9.12 9.76
C ASP A 62 -17.98 -8.45 9.77
N ALA A 63 -17.65 -7.79 10.88
CA ALA A 63 -16.34 -7.18 11.05
C ALA A 63 -15.25 -8.27 11.18
N ILE A 64 -14.29 -8.27 10.25
CA ILE A 64 -13.13 -9.15 10.23
C ILE A 64 -12.03 -8.61 11.16
N GLY A 65 -11.94 -7.30 11.28
CA GLY A 65 -11.05 -6.60 12.20
C GLY A 65 -10.81 -5.15 11.80
N THR A 66 -10.02 -4.43 12.60
CA THR A 66 -9.70 -3.03 12.27
C THR A 66 -8.79 -2.96 11.05
N PHE A 67 -8.96 -1.93 10.21
CA PHE A 67 -8.15 -1.73 9.00
C PHE A 67 -6.65 -1.74 9.32
N VAL A 68 -6.27 -1.03 10.39
CA VAL A 68 -4.87 -0.98 10.87
C VAL A 68 -4.36 -2.35 11.34
N SER A 69 -5.20 -3.16 11.99
CA SER A 69 -4.78 -4.48 12.45
C SER A 69 -4.55 -5.45 11.30
N LEU A 70 -5.43 -5.44 10.28
CA LEU A 70 -5.28 -6.25 9.08
C LEU A 70 -4.06 -5.81 8.28
N PHE A 71 -3.86 -4.51 8.08
CA PHE A 71 -2.66 -3.98 7.43
C PHE A 71 -1.38 -4.45 8.14
N ARG A 72 -1.32 -4.39 9.48
CA ARG A 72 -0.15 -4.87 10.24
C ARG A 72 0.09 -6.37 10.07
N LYS A 73 -0.97 -7.18 10.09
CA LYS A 73 -0.87 -8.63 9.86
C LYS A 73 -0.37 -8.93 8.44
N TRP A 74 -0.91 -8.24 7.44
CA TRP A 74 -0.47 -8.32 6.05
C TRP A 74 0.99 -7.92 5.89
N ARG A 75 1.39 -6.78 6.47
CA ARG A 75 2.76 -6.25 6.39
C ARG A 75 3.80 -7.21 6.96
N LYS A 76 3.48 -7.89 8.07
CA LYS A 76 4.36 -8.90 8.70
C LYS A 76 4.60 -10.12 7.81
N LYS A 77 3.72 -10.42 6.86
CA LYS A 77 3.90 -11.53 5.91
C LYS A 77 4.76 -11.14 4.71
N GLN A 78 5.03 -9.86 4.51
CA GLN A 78 5.83 -9.38 3.39
C GLN A 78 7.31 -9.65 3.67
N MET A 79 7.95 -10.39 2.78
CA MET A 79 9.40 -10.64 2.82
C MET A 79 10.19 -9.68 1.92
N THR A 80 9.49 -8.76 1.25
CA THR A 80 10.07 -7.81 0.29
C THR A 80 9.58 -6.40 0.56
N VAL A 81 10.50 -5.44 0.48
CA VAL A 81 10.21 -4.01 0.55
C VAL A 81 10.22 -3.45 -0.88
N MET A 82 9.34 -2.48 -1.16
CA MET A 82 9.37 -1.71 -2.40
C MET A 82 9.59 -0.24 -2.06
N PHE A 83 10.38 0.44 -2.88
CA PHE A 83 10.65 1.86 -2.77
C PHE A 83 10.89 2.44 -4.17
N VAL A 84 10.59 3.73 -4.34
CA VAL A 84 10.79 4.46 -5.59
C VAL A 84 12.19 5.03 -5.61
N VAL A 85 12.87 4.95 -6.74
CA VAL A 85 14.23 5.46 -6.94
C VAL A 85 14.23 6.47 -8.08
N GLU A 86 14.91 7.59 -7.87
CA GLU A 86 15.24 8.56 -8.91
C GLU A 86 16.74 8.49 -9.21
N CYS A 87 17.09 8.51 -10.49
CA CYS A 87 18.48 8.57 -10.93
C CYS A 87 18.59 9.35 -12.25
N HIS A 88 19.81 9.73 -12.62
CA HIS A 88 20.07 10.35 -13.92
C HIS A 88 19.70 9.39 -15.05
N ILE A 89 19.16 9.91 -16.17
CA ILE A 89 18.66 9.10 -17.29
C ILE A 89 19.72 8.10 -17.82
N ASP A 90 20.97 8.54 -17.98
CA ASP A 90 22.08 7.68 -18.42
C ASP A 90 22.49 6.58 -17.41
N LYS A 91 21.91 6.56 -16.21
CA LYS A 91 22.17 5.56 -15.16
C LYS A 91 21.03 4.57 -14.97
N GLU A 92 19.92 4.73 -15.70
CA GLU A 92 18.73 3.89 -15.54
C GLU A 92 19.05 2.39 -15.60
N ASP A 93 19.69 1.93 -16.68
CA ASP A 93 20.03 0.52 -16.85
C ASP A 93 21.00 0.00 -15.79
N TYR A 94 21.97 0.84 -15.41
CA TYR A 94 22.93 0.51 -14.34
C TYR A 94 22.21 0.30 -13.01
N ILE A 95 21.32 1.21 -12.61
CA ILE A 95 20.57 1.11 -11.37
C ILE A 95 19.63 -0.11 -11.40
N LYS A 96 18.94 -0.34 -12.51
CA LYS A 96 18.12 -1.55 -12.71
C LYS A 96 18.95 -2.82 -12.54
N GLN A 97 20.18 -2.85 -13.06
CA GLN A 97 21.08 -3.98 -12.91
C GLN A 97 21.54 -4.15 -11.46
N CYS A 98 21.93 -3.08 -10.76
CA CYS A 98 22.30 -3.15 -9.34
C CYS A 98 21.18 -3.72 -8.48
N VAL A 99 19.91 -3.36 -8.75
CA VAL A 99 18.75 -3.93 -8.04
C VAL A 99 18.67 -5.44 -8.26
N ARG A 100 18.85 -5.90 -9.51
CA ARG A 100 18.82 -7.34 -9.84
C ARG A 100 19.99 -8.10 -9.22
N ASP A 101 21.20 -7.55 -9.28
CA ASP A 101 22.41 -8.15 -8.70
C ASP A 101 22.30 -8.29 -7.18
N ALA A 102 21.60 -7.36 -6.52
CA ALA A 102 21.26 -7.43 -5.10
C ALA A 102 20.11 -8.40 -4.77
N GLY A 103 19.60 -9.16 -5.75
CA GLY A 103 18.47 -10.09 -5.59
C GLY A 103 17.09 -9.43 -5.58
N GLY A 104 17.02 -8.15 -5.92
CA GLY A 104 15.77 -7.40 -6.08
C GLY A 104 15.12 -7.66 -7.44
N THR A 105 13.89 -7.18 -7.59
CA THR A 105 13.14 -7.22 -8.86
C THR A 105 12.72 -5.81 -9.24
N VAL A 106 13.01 -5.41 -10.47
CA VAL A 106 12.49 -4.17 -11.04
C VAL A 106 11.13 -4.46 -11.65
N LYS A 107 10.09 -3.83 -11.12
CA LYS A 107 8.75 -3.83 -11.73
C LYS A 107 8.70 -2.68 -12.72
N CYS A 108 8.58 -3.01 -14.00
CA CYS A 108 8.46 -2.08 -15.12
C CYS A 108 7.00 -1.98 -15.59
#